data_AF-A0A080ZI30-F1
#
_entry.id   AF-A0A080ZI30-F1
#
_cell.length_a   1.000
_cell.length_b   1.000
_cell.length_c   1.000
_cell.angle_alpha   90.00
_cell.angle_beta   90.00
_cell.angle_gamma   90.00
#
_symmetry.space_group_name_H-M   'P 1'
#
loop_
_entity.id
_entity.type
_entity.pdbx_description
1 polymer ?
#
loop_
_entity_poly.entity_id
_entity_poly.type
_entity_poly.pdbx_seq_one_letter_code
_entity_poly.pdbx_strand_id
1 'polypeptide(L)'
;MDAELEANIQQALPSALKMALYAAKKQHLDLLKYTIEGADSLCNNAAFLKDFEDQEHLQHLGETAKGFAVLQTQLTRYKTQLEKLQPLVESGRLDQSKIDKVLKDTLATPRINATKHDFYKKFCDRAGIELAADGDEDVFIQESESIRSTICPVTQMEMEDPLRNPSCGHTYSKKGIEAHLQRSKKCPVAGMSWWMERV
;
A
#
# COMPACT_ATOMS: atom_id res chain seq x y z
N MET A 1 -31.78 33.24 -10.79
CA MET A 1 -31.17 32.24 -11.68
C MET A 1 -29.84 31.77 -11.08
N ASP A 2 -28.93 32.68 -10.71
CA ASP A 2 -27.65 32.31 -10.08
C ASP A 2 -27.77 31.56 -8.74
N ALA A 3 -28.65 31.98 -7.82
CA ALA A 3 -28.78 31.32 -6.51
C ALA A 3 -29.34 29.88 -6.58
N GLU A 4 -30.21 29.61 -7.56
CA GLU A 4 -30.79 28.28 -7.78
C GLU A 4 -29.78 27.35 -8.45
N LEU A 5 -28.98 27.89 -9.38
CA LEU A 5 -27.84 27.18 -9.96
C LEU A 5 -26.78 26.84 -8.91
N GLU A 6 -26.42 27.79 -8.05
CA GLU A 6 -25.47 27.60 -6.94
C GLU A 6 -25.95 26.50 -5.98
N ALA A 7 -27.23 26.51 -5.61
CA ALA A 7 -27.84 25.50 -4.75
C ALA A 7 -27.81 24.10 -5.39
N ASN A 8 -28.15 24.02 -6.68
CA ASN A 8 -28.10 22.77 -7.44
C ASN A 8 -26.66 22.22 -7.53
N ILE A 9 -25.66 23.08 -7.75
CA ILE A 9 -24.24 22.70 -7.76
C ILE A 9 -23.84 22.18 -6.38
N GLN A 10 -24.16 22.89 -5.30
CA GLN A 10 -23.81 22.47 -3.94
C GLN A 10 -24.47 21.14 -3.55
N GLN A 11 -25.67 20.86 -4.08
CA GLN A 11 -26.36 19.60 -3.83
C GLN A 11 -25.74 18.42 -4.62
N ALA A 12 -25.30 18.64 -5.86
CA ALA A 12 -24.77 17.58 -6.72
C ALA A 12 -23.27 17.29 -6.49
N LEU A 13 -22.49 18.30 -6.10
CA LEU A 13 -21.03 18.23 -6.00
C LEU A 13 -20.51 17.13 -5.06
N PRO A 14 -21.07 16.91 -3.85
CA PRO A 14 -20.60 15.83 -2.97
C PRO A 14 -20.73 14.44 -3.59
N SER A 15 -21.81 14.19 -4.35
CA SER A 15 -22.02 12.90 -5.03
C SER A 15 -20.97 12.66 -6.12
N ALA A 16 -20.71 13.68 -6.95
CA ALA A 16 -19.68 13.61 -7.99
C ALA A 16 -18.28 13.39 -7.39
N LEU A 17 -17.95 14.09 -6.29
CA LEU A 17 -16.67 13.93 -5.59
C LEU A 17 -16.52 12.56 -4.94
N LYS A 18 -17.59 11.95 -4.42
CA LYS A 18 -17.58 10.57 -3.91
C LYS A 18 -17.20 9.58 -5.02
N MET A 19 -17.77 9.74 -6.21
CA MET A 19 -17.46 8.88 -7.36
C MET A 19 -16.00 9.04 -7.81
N ALA A 20 -15.50 10.29 -7.86
CA ALA A 20 -14.10 10.55 -8.18
C ALA A 20 -13.14 9.94 -7.14
N LEU A 21 -13.44 10.09 -5.85
CA LEU A 21 -12.66 9.50 -4.77
C LEU A 21 -12.66 7.97 -4.83
N TYR A 22 -13.81 7.36 -5.12
CA TYR A 22 -13.92 5.91 -5.30
C TYR A 22 -13.03 5.42 -6.46
N ALA A 23 -13.11 6.08 -7.61
CA ALA A 23 -12.27 5.75 -8.77
C ALA A 23 -10.78 5.90 -8.46
N ALA A 24 -10.39 6.97 -7.78
CA ALA A 24 -9.01 7.21 -7.34
C ALA A 24 -8.48 6.12 -6.40
N LYS A 25 -9.31 5.68 -5.44
CA LYS A 25 -8.97 4.56 -4.54
C LYS A 25 -8.81 3.24 -5.30
N LYS A 26 -9.68 2.96 -6.27
CA LYS A 26 -9.58 1.77 -7.11
C LYS A 26 -8.27 1.78 -7.91
N GLN A 27 -7.96 2.89 -8.59
CA GLN A 27 -6.72 3.03 -9.35
C GLN A 27 -5.47 2.88 -8.45
N HIS A 28 -5.52 3.38 -7.22
CA HIS A 28 -4.43 3.16 -6.26
C HIS A 28 -4.19 1.66 -5.99
N LEU A 29 -5.26 0.87 -5.82
CA LEU A 29 -5.14 -0.57 -5.60
C LEU A 29 -4.53 -1.28 -6.81
N ASP A 30 -4.95 -0.91 -8.02
CA ASP A 30 -4.40 -1.47 -9.27
C ASP A 30 -2.89 -1.15 -9.39
N LEU A 31 -2.49 0.10 -9.15
CA LEU A 31 -1.08 0.51 -9.17
C LEU A 31 -0.26 -0.18 -8.08
N LEU A 32 -0.82 -0.35 -6.88
CA LEU A 32 -0.17 -1.07 -5.79
C LEU A 32 0.08 -2.54 -6.16
N LYS A 33 -0.91 -3.19 -6.76
CA LYS A 33 -0.78 -4.56 -7.26
C LYS A 33 0.38 -4.70 -8.25
N TYR A 34 0.41 -3.87 -9.30
CA TYR A 34 1.50 -3.93 -10.29
C TYR A 34 2.86 -3.59 -9.70
N THR A 35 2.90 -2.70 -8.70
CA THR A 35 4.15 -2.36 -7.99
C THR A 35 4.67 -3.54 -7.17
N ILE A 36 3.78 -4.29 -6.50
CA ILE A 36 4.15 -5.50 -5.75
C ILE A 36 4.61 -6.60 -6.72
N GLU A 37 3.86 -6.86 -7.79
CA GLU A 37 4.23 -7.87 -8.80
C GLU A 37 5.58 -7.56 -9.46
N GLY A 38 5.84 -6.28 -9.78
CA GLY A 38 7.13 -5.84 -10.30
C GLY A 38 8.26 -6.00 -9.28
N ALA A 39 8.02 -5.65 -8.02
CA ALA A 39 8.97 -5.84 -6.93
C ALA A 39 9.35 -7.32 -6.73
N ASP A 40 8.36 -8.22 -6.75
CA ASP A 40 8.58 -9.66 -6.64
C ASP A 40 9.38 -10.19 -7.86
N SER A 41 9.06 -9.70 -9.06
CA SER A 41 9.80 -10.02 -10.28
C SER A 41 11.27 -9.60 -10.17
N LEU A 42 11.56 -8.39 -9.67
CA LEU A 42 12.94 -7.94 -9.44
C LEU A 42 13.69 -8.86 -8.47
N CYS A 43 13.05 -9.30 -7.39
CA CYS A 43 13.65 -10.22 -6.42
C CYS A 43 13.94 -11.60 -7.02
N ASN A 44 13.02 -12.12 -7.84
CA ASN A 44 13.20 -13.41 -8.50
C ASN A 44 14.33 -13.36 -9.53
N ASN A 45 14.41 -12.30 -10.33
CA ASN A 45 15.50 -12.10 -11.29
C ASN A 45 16.86 -11.92 -10.59
N ALA A 46 16.89 -11.18 -9.48
CA ALA A 46 18.10 -11.01 -8.69
C ALA A 46 18.60 -12.34 -8.10
N ALA A 47 17.69 -13.17 -7.60
CA ALA A 47 18.03 -14.52 -7.11
C ALA A 47 18.60 -15.40 -8.23
N PHE A 48 18.03 -15.32 -9.44
CA PHE A 48 18.54 -16.08 -10.60
C PHE A 48 19.93 -15.59 -11.03
N LEU A 49 20.14 -14.29 -11.20
CA LEU A 49 21.41 -13.73 -11.68
C LEU A 49 22.55 -13.88 -10.68
N LYS A 50 22.24 -13.97 -9.38
CA LYS A 50 23.22 -14.27 -8.34
C LYS A 50 24.00 -15.55 -8.65
N ASP A 51 23.34 -16.57 -9.20
CA ASP A 51 23.98 -17.85 -9.53
C ASP A 51 24.91 -17.78 -10.75
N PHE A 52 24.81 -16.72 -11.55
CA PHE A 52 25.63 -16.49 -12.75
C PHE A 52 26.73 -15.45 -12.56
N GLU A 53 26.88 -14.89 -11.36
CA GLU A 53 27.86 -13.84 -11.04
C GLU A 53 27.76 -12.60 -11.97
N ASP A 54 26.58 -12.33 -12.53
CA ASP A 54 26.34 -11.25 -13.48
C ASP A 54 26.16 -9.90 -12.76
N GLN A 55 27.28 -9.27 -12.41
CA GLN A 55 27.31 -8.05 -11.62
C GLN A 55 26.68 -6.83 -12.32
N GLU A 56 26.78 -6.76 -13.66
CA GLU A 56 26.24 -5.63 -14.44
C GLU A 56 24.70 -5.63 -14.39
N HIS A 57 24.08 -6.77 -14.68
CA HIS A 57 22.62 -6.86 -14.62
C HIS A 57 22.08 -6.76 -13.19
N LEU A 58 22.82 -7.28 -12.19
CA LEU A 58 22.47 -7.09 -10.78
C LEU A 58 22.50 -5.61 -10.37
N GLN A 59 23.46 -4.83 -10.86
CA GLN A 59 23.52 -3.39 -10.61
C GLN A 59 22.30 -2.67 -11.21
N HIS A 60 21.95 -2.96 -12.47
CA HIS A 60 20.77 -2.39 -13.13
C HIS A 60 19.45 -2.75 -12.43
N LEU A 61 19.32 -4.00 -11.99
CA LEU A 61 18.19 -4.43 -11.17
C LEU A 61 18.16 -3.68 -9.83
N GLY A 62 19.32 -3.42 -9.23
CA GLY A 62 19.44 -2.65 -7.99
C GLY A 62 18.98 -1.20 -8.14
N GLU A 63 19.32 -0.53 -9.24
CA GLU A 63 18.82 0.82 -9.54
C GLU A 63 17.30 0.82 -9.75
N THR A 64 16.80 -0.19 -10.47
CA THR A 64 15.36 -0.36 -10.68
C THR A 64 14.64 -0.61 -9.35
N ALA A 65 15.20 -1.43 -8.46
CA ALA A 65 14.66 -1.70 -7.13
C ALA A 65 14.62 -0.43 -6.25
N LYS A 66 15.62 0.46 -6.33
CA LYS A 66 15.53 1.77 -5.66
C LYS A 66 14.35 2.60 -6.18
N GLY A 67 14.09 2.56 -7.49
CA GLY A 67 12.92 3.18 -8.09
C GLY A 67 11.60 2.63 -7.54
N PHE A 68 11.49 1.31 -7.40
CA PHE A 68 10.31 0.67 -6.82
C PHE A 68 10.10 1.02 -5.33
N ALA A 69 11.17 1.16 -4.55
CA ALA A 69 11.08 1.64 -3.16
C ALA A 69 10.49 3.06 -3.09
N VAL A 70 10.92 3.95 -4.00
CA VAL A 70 10.37 5.32 -4.12
C VAL A 70 8.88 5.24 -4.51
N LEU A 71 8.53 4.41 -5.49
CA LEU A 71 7.15 4.24 -5.96
C LEU A 71 6.22 3.69 -4.87
N GLN A 72 6.64 2.67 -4.11
CA GLN A 72 5.86 2.15 -2.98
C GLN A 72 5.62 3.21 -1.91
N THR A 73 6.62 4.04 -1.63
CA THR A 73 6.46 5.19 -0.72
C THR A 73 5.47 6.22 -1.28
N GLN A 74 5.54 6.54 -2.58
CA GLN A 74 4.58 7.43 -3.24
C GLN A 74 3.16 6.90 -3.14
N LEU A 75 2.95 5.62 -3.42
CA LEU A 75 1.63 4.99 -3.36
C LEU A 75 1.08 4.98 -1.93
N THR A 76 1.91 4.74 -0.92
CA THR A 76 1.50 4.84 0.49
C THR A 76 1.07 6.26 0.84
N ARG A 77 1.82 7.28 0.42
CA ARG A 77 1.43 8.69 0.62
C ARG A 77 0.11 9.00 -0.07
N TYR A 78 -0.05 8.58 -1.33
CA TYR A 78 -1.27 8.78 -2.09
C TYR A 78 -2.49 8.19 -1.37
N LYS A 79 -2.38 6.94 -0.89
CA LYS A 79 -3.41 6.30 -0.06
C LYS A 79 -3.78 7.14 1.16
N THR A 80 -2.79 7.58 1.93
CA THR A 80 -3.02 8.40 3.12
C THR A 80 -3.75 9.71 2.79
N GLN A 81 -3.46 10.31 1.63
CA GLN A 81 -4.16 11.52 1.20
C GLN A 81 -5.60 11.24 0.75
N LEU A 82 -5.86 10.12 0.05
CA LEU A 82 -7.22 9.69 -0.28
C LEU A 82 -8.05 9.40 0.98
N GLU A 83 -7.45 8.82 2.02
CA GLU A 83 -8.10 8.59 3.32
C GLU A 83 -8.43 9.91 4.03
N LYS A 84 -7.56 10.91 3.95
CA LYS A 84 -7.82 12.26 4.47
C LYS A 84 -8.92 13.00 3.70
N LEU A 85 -9.03 12.77 2.39
CA LEU A 85 -10.08 13.36 1.55
C LEU A 85 -11.47 12.79 1.84
N GLN A 86 -11.55 11.51 2.21
CA GLN A 86 -12.84 10.84 2.43
C GLN A 86 -13.80 11.59 3.36
N PRO A 87 -13.45 11.95 4.60
CA PRO A 87 -14.37 12.67 5.48
C PRO A 87 -14.73 14.07 4.96
N LEU A 88 -13.85 14.72 4.19
CA LEU A 88 -14.10 16.04 3.60
C LEU A 88 -15.13 15.96 2.47
N VAL A 89 -15.03 14.92 1.64
CA VAL A 89 -15.99 14.62 0.57
C VAL A 89 -17.35 14.21 1.17
N GLU A 90 -17.34 13.35 2.19
CA GLU A 90 -18.57 12.89 2.85
C GLU A 90 -19.32 14.00 3.57
N SER A 91 -18.60 14.92 4.21
CA SER A 91 -19.19 16.08 4.89
C SER A 91 -19.53 17.25 3.96
N GLY A 92 -19.19 17.18 2.67
CA GLY A 92 -19.38 18.29 1.72
C GLY A 92 -18.49 19.52 2.02
N ARG A 93 -17.44 19.36 2.83
CA ARG A 93 -16.54 20.44 3.28
C ARG A 93 -15.26 20.52 2.46
N LEU A 94 -15.22 19.89 1.30
CA LEU A 94 -14.08 19.94 0.39
C LEU A 94 -14.17 21.22 -0.46
N ASP A 95 -13.16 22.08 -0.33
CA ASP A 95 -13.00 23.30 -1.13
C ASP A 95 -11.74 23.18 -2.01
N GLN A 96 -11.59 24.11 -2.97
CA GLN A 96 -10.49 24.10 -3.92
C GLN A 96 -9.12 24.13 -3.22
N SER A 97 -8.96 24.91 -2.14
CA SER A 97 -7.69 25.02 -1.42
C SER A 97 -7.26 23.68 -0.80
N LYS A 98 -8.22 22.91 -0.26
CA LYS A 98 -7.96 21.57 0.25
C LYS A 98 -7.59 20.59 -0.86
N ILE A 99 -8.22 20.69 -2.03
CA ILE A 99 -7.88 19.88 -3.21
C ILE A 99 -6.44 20.18 -3.65
N ASP A 100 -6.09 21.46 -3.83
CA ASP A 100 -4.76 21.89 -4.27
C ASP A 100 -3.68 21.44 -3.28
N LYS A 101 -3.96 21.53 -1.98
CA LYS A 101 -3.06 21.04 -0.93
C LYS A 101 -2.82 19.54 -1.04
N VAL A 102 -3.87 18.74 -1.22
CA VAL A 102 -3.76 17.28 -1.37
C VAL A 102 -2.99 16.92 -2.62
N LEU A 103 -3.25 17.60 -3.75
CA LEU A 103 -2.50 17.38 -4.99
C LEU A 103 -1.02 17.70 -4.80
N LYS A 104 -0.68 18.84 -4.19
CA LYS A 104 0.70 19.22 -3.90
C LYS A 104 1.41 18.20 -3.01
N ASP A 105 0.76 17.76 -1.93
CA ASP A 105 1.34 16.80 -0.98
C ASP A 105 1.51 15.40 -1.61
N THR A 106 0.63 15.03 -2.54
CA THR A 106 0.66 13.73 -3.24
C THR A 106 1.72 13.70 -4.34
N LEU A 107 1.81 14.76 -5.15
CA LEU A 107 2.69 14.82 -6.32
C LEU A 107 4.16 15.06 -5.95
N ALA A 108 4.46 15.42 -4.71
CA ALA A 108 5.83 15.59 -4.25
C ALA A 108 6.58 14.25 -4.16
N THR A 109 7.67 14.12 -4.93
CA THR A 109 8.53 12.94 -4.89
C THR A 109 9.09 12.72 -3.47
N PRO A 110 8.89 11.55 -2.87
CA PRO A 110 9.43 11.25 -1.56
C PRO A 110 10.95 11.14 -1.63
N ARG A 111 11.62 11.85 -0.73
CA ARG A 111 13.01 11.58 -0.41
C ARG A 111 13.04 10.43 0.58
N ILE A 112 13.57 9.29 0.15
CA ILE A 112 13.73 8.11 1.01
C ILE A 112 15.17 7.63 0.96
N ASN A 113 15.58 6.97 2.04
CA ASN A 113 16.76 6.13 2.00
C ASN A 113 16.35 4.72 1.56
N ALA A 114 16.63 4.39 0.30
CA ALA A 114 16.28 3.08 -0.25
C ALA A 114 16.92 1.92 0.53
N THR A 115 18.13 2.08 1.09
CA THR A 115 18.79 1.00 1.87
C THR A 115 18.05 0.66 3.16
N LYS A 116 17.25 1.59 3.69
CA LYS A 116 16.40 1.36 4.87
C LYS A 116 15.02 0.80 4.51
N HIS A 117 14.62 0.80 3.23
CA HIS A 117 13.30 0.36 2.78
C HIS A 117 13.16 -1.16 2.77
N ASP A 118 12.07 -1.70 3.33
CA ASP A 118 11.86 -3.15 3.51
C ASP A 118 11.94 -3.94 2.20
N PHE A 119 11.27 -3.47 1.15
CA PHE A 119 11.40 -4.08 -0.18
C PHE A 119 12.84 -4.10 -0.69
N TYR A 120 13.60 -3.00 -0.56
CA TYR A 120 14.96 -2.96 -1.09
C TYR A 120 15.91 -3.85 -0.28
N LYS A 121 15.70 -4.00 1.03
CA LYS A 121 16.38 -5.00 1.85
C LYS A 121 16.11 -6.42 1.33
N LYS A 122 14.83 -6.76 1.11
CA LYS A 122 14.45 -8.06 0.53
C LYS A 122 15.12 -8.30 -0.82
N PHE A 123 15.21 -7.27 -1.66
CA PHE A 123 15.93 -7.35 -2.93
C PHE A 123 17.42 -7.65 -2.72
N CYS A 124 18.10 -6.90 -1.83
CA CYS A 124 19.51 -7.12 -1.53
C CYS A 124 19.79 -8.53 -0.99
N ASP A 125 18.94 -9.02 -0.08
CA ASP A 125 19.03 -10.38 0.47
C ASP A 125 18.97 -11.44 -0.65
N ARG A 126 18.04 -11.26 -1.61
CA ARG A 126 17.88 -12.16 -2.76
C ARG A 126 19.02 -12.06 -3.75
N ALA A 127 19.54 -10.86 -3.96
CA ALA A 127 20.69 -10.59 -4.81
C ALA A 127 22.03 -11.05 -4.19
N GLY A 128 22.07 -11.34 -2.88
CA GLY A 128 23.32 -11.61 -2.18
C GLY A 128 24.19 -10.35 -1.98
N ILE A 129 23.57 -9.18 -1.94
CA ILE A 129 24.24 -7.89 -1.74
C ILE A 129 24.26 -7.60 -0.24
N GLU A 130 25.45 -7.46 0.34
CA GLU A 130 25.61 -6.99 1.71
C GLU A 130 25.38 -5.49 1.79
N LEU A 131 24.37 -5.07 2.56
CA LEU A 131 24.15 -3.66 2.89
C LEU A 131 25.08 -3.26 4.03
N ALA A 132 25.81 -2.15 3.88
CA ALA A 132 26.59 -1.57 4.96
C ALA A 132 25.65 -1.23 6.14
N ALA A 133 25.97 -1.77 7.32
CA ALA A 133 25.22 -1.54 8.55
C ALA A 133 25.56 -0.15 9.12
N ASP A 134 25.17 0.91 8.41
CA ASP A 134 25.40 2.27 8.88
C ASP A 134 24.25 2.77 9.75
N GLY A 135 24.56 2.90 11.04
CA GLY A 135 24.26 4.09 11.83
C GLY A 135 22.79 4.39 12.15
N ASP A 136 22.47 4.21 13.41
CA ASP A 136 21.29 4.72 14.11
C ASP A 136 20.97 6.19 13.71
N GLU A 137 19.82 6.40 13.09
CA GLU A 137 19.16 7.71 13.09
C GLU A 137 17.66 7.45 12.91
N ASP A 138 16.95 7.70 14.01
CA ASP A 138 15.53 7.45 14.22
C ASP A 138 14.66 8.03 13.10
N VAL A 139 13.98 7.15 12.38
CA VAL A 139 12.71 7.48 11.71
C VAL A 139 11.76 6.32 11.96
N PHE A 140 10.79 6.59 12.83
CA PHE A 140 9.57 5.84 13.13
C PHE A 140 9.39 4.51 12.37
N ILE A 141 9.54 3.41 13.11
CA ILE A 141 8.92 2.14 12.78
C ILE A 141 7.41 2.39 12.61
N GLN A 142 6.88 2.16 11.42
CA GLN A 142 5.47 1.81 11.33
C GLN A 142 5.17 0.77 10.24
N GLU A 143 4.79 -0.39 10.77
CA GLU A 143 4.06 -1.51 10.17
C GLU A 143 4.82 -2.44 9.23
N SER A 144 5.36 -3.49 9.86
CA SER A 144 5.73 -4.79 9.31
C SER A 144 4.99 -5.15 8.02
N GLU A 145 5.69 -5.03 6.89
CA GLU A 145 5.23 -5.58 5.62
C GLU A 145 5.47 -7.09 5.58
N SER A 146 4.57 -7.81 6.28
CA SER A 146 4.25 -9.19 5.95
C SER A 146 3.99 -9.21 4.45
N ILE A 147 4.72 -10.06 3.71
CA ILE A 147 4.59 -10.30 2.27
C ILE A 147 3.10 -10.28 1.90
N ARG A 148 2.62 -9.14 1.36
CA ARG A 148 1.20 -8.91 1.05
C ARG A 148 0.92 -9.57 -0.28
N SER A 149 0.68 -10.87 -0.23
CA SER A 149 -0.01 -11.58 -1.31
C SER A 149 -1.30 -10.84 -1.64
N THR A 150 -1.54 -10.55 -2.92
CA THR A 150 -2.83 -10.05 -3.43
C THR A 150 -3.92 -11.11 -3.38
N ILE A 151 -3.54 -12.36 -3.10
CA ILE A 151 -4.42 -13.49 -2.88
C ILE A 151 -4.72 -13.62 -1.39
N CYS A 152 -6.00 -13.63 -1.05
CA CYS A 152 -6.47 -13.89 0.29
C CYS A 152 -6.14 -15.33 0.71
N PRO A 153 -5.48 -15.56 1.86
CA PRO A 153 -5.11 -16.90 2.29
C PRO A 153 -6.29 -17.78 2.72
N VAL A 154 -7.49 -17.19 2.87
CA VAL A 154 -8.73 -17.91 3.24
C VAL A 154 -9.58 -18.24 2.03
N THR A 155 -9.80 -17.28 1.13
CA THR A 155 -10.65 -17.49 -0.05
C THR A 155 -9.87 -18.01 -1.24
N GLN A 156 -8.53 -17.92 -1.22
CA GLN A 156 -7.63 -18.21 -2.35
C GLN A 156 -7.97 -17.41 -3.62
N MET A 157 -8.70 -16.31 -3.46
CA MET A 157 -9.08 -15.36 -4.51
C MET A 157 -8.39 -14.03 -4.28
N GLU A 158 -8.46 -13.13 -5.27
CA GLU A 158 -8.02 -11.74 -5.12
C GLU A 158 -8.69 -11.10 -3.89
N MET A 159 -7.91 -10.27 -3.18
CA MET A 159 -8.33 -9.71 -1.90
C MET A 159 -9.41 -8.65 -2.08
N GLU A 160 -10.55 -8.83 -1.40
CA GLU A 160 -11.68 -7.88 -1.38
C GLU A 160 -11.89 -7.39 0.06
N ASP A 161 -11.91 -6.07 0.26
CA ASP A 161 -12.02 -5.43 1.58
C ASP A 161 -11.02 -6.01 2.62
N PRO A 162 -9.71 -5.76 2.46
CA PRO A 162 -8.68 -6.37 3.29
C PRO A 162 -8.79 -5.95 4.77
N LEU A 163 -8.93 -6.92 5.66
CA LEU A 163 -8.91 -6.78 7.11
C LEU A 163 -7.62 -7.39 7.68
N ARG A 164 -6.97 -6.65 8.58
CA ARG A 164 -5.74 -7.08 9.26
C ARG A 164 -6.05 -7.52 10.68
N ASN A 165 -5.60 -8.71 11.08
CA ASN A 165 -5.66 -9.14 12.48
C ASN A 165 -4.64 -8.32 13.29
N PRO A 166 -5.07 -7.56 14.31
CA PRO A 166 -4.12 -6.79 15.14
C PRO A 166 -3.15 -7.69 15.93
N SER A 167 -3.56 -8.92 16.28
CA SER A 167 -2.76 -9.82 17.12
C SER A 167 -1.59 -10.47 16.39
N CYS A 168 -1.73 -10.79 15.09
CA CYS A 168 -0.71 -11.51 14.31
C CYS A 168 -0.31 -10.83 13.00
N GLY A 169 -0.94 -9.71 12.66
CA GLY A 169 -0.57 -8.89 11.49
C GLY A 169 -1.01 -9.45 10.13
N HIS A 170 -1.56 -10.66 10.05
CA HIS A 170 -2.06 -11.25 8.81
C HIS A 170 -3.28 -10.52 8.24
N THR A 171 -3.38 -10.47 6.91
CA THR A 171 -4.44 -9.77 6.16
C THR A 171 -5.32 -10.76 5.38
N TYR A 172 -6.63 -10.50 5.34
CA TYR A 172 -7.66 -11.37 4.76
C TYR A 172 -8.76 -10.56 4.09
N SER A 173 -9.45 -11.12 3.09
CA SER A 173 -10.71 -10.53 2.62
C SER A 173 -11.75 -10.55 3.73
N LYS A 174 -12.50 -9.45 3.91
CA LYS A 174 -13.54 -9.32 4.95
C LYS A 174 -14.51 -10.50 4.99
N LYS A 175 -15.10 -10.84 3.84
CA LYS A 175 -16.03 -11.97 3.71
C LYS A 175 -15.38 -13.31 4.08
N GLY A 176 -14.11 -13.49 3.71
CA GLY A 176 -13.35 -14.70 4.00
C GLY A 176 -13.14 -14.90 5.49
N ILE A 177 -12.70 -13.84 6.19
CA ILE A 177 -12.46 -13.93 7.62
C ILE A 177 -13.75 -14.01 8.44
N GLU A 178 -14.80 -13.27 8.08
CA GLU A 178 -16.11 -13.36 8.74
C GLU A 178 -16.67 -14.79 8.71
N ALA A 179 -16.60 -15.45 7.55
CA ALA A 179 -17.02 -16.85 7.41
C ALA A 179 -16.17 -17.83 8.23
N HIS A 180 -14.85 -17.58 8.34
CA HIS A 180 -13.96 -18.40 9.15
C HIS A 180 -14.23 -18.24 10.65
N LEU A 181 -14.45 -17.01 11.12
CA LEU A 181 -14.67 -16.70 12.53
C LEU A 181 -15.99 -17.28 13.07
N GLN A 182 -16.97 -17.54 12.21
CA GLN A 182 -18.17 -18.31 12.58
C GLN A 182 -17.85 -19.75 13.02
N ARG A 183 -16.72 -20.32 12.54
CA ARG A 183 -16.32 -21.71 12.82
C ARG A 183 -15.15 -21.80 13.81
N SER A 184 -14.24 -20.85 13.78
CA SER A 184 -13.06 -20.84 14.65
C SER A 184 -12.57 -19.42 14.91
N LYS A 185 -12.33 -19.09 16.17
CA LYS A 185 -11.74 -17.80 16.58
C LYS A 185 -10.21 -17.72 16.39
N LYS A 186 -9.60 -18.75 15.79
CA LYS A 186 -8.15 -18.81 15.57
C LYS A 186 -7.79 -18.21 14.21
N CYS A 187 -6.61 -17.60 14.13
CA CYS A 187 -5.99 -17.15 12.90
C CYS A 187 -5.94 -18.28 11.83
N PRO A 188 -6.43 -18.04 10.59
CA PRO A 188 -6.39 -19.02 9.49
C PRO A 188 -4.99 -19.33 8.94
N VAL A 189 -4.05 -18.39 9.04
CA VAL A 189 -2.65 -18.59 8.61
C VAL A 189 -1.88 -19.22 9.77
N ALA A 190 -1.13 -20.29 9.47
CA ALA A 190 -0.48 -21.23 10.37
C ALA A 190 -0.22 -20.71 11.81
N GLY A 191 -1.06 -21.18 12.74
CA GLY A 191 -0.69 -21.47 14.13
C GLY A 191 -0.56 -20.30 15.11
N MET A 192 -1.49 -20.26 16.07
CA MET A 192 -1.31 -19.73 17.44
C MET A 192 -1.58 -18.24 17.71
N SER A 193 -2.56 -17.61 17.05
CA SER A 193 -3.07 -16.30 17.52
C SER A 193 -4.59 -16.22 17.47
N TRP A 194 -5.20 -15.70 18.54
CA TRP A 194 -6.64 -15.47 18.64
C TRP A 194 -7.04 -14.21 17.88
N TRP A 195 -8.21 -14.25 17.24
CA TRP A 195 -8.84 -13.06 16.71
C TRP A 195 -9.36 -12.21 17.87
N MET A 196 -8.76 -11.04 18.09
CA MET A 196 -9.31 -10.04 18.99
C MET A 196 -10.15 -9.06 18.17
N GLU A 197 -11.46 -9.14 18.31
CA GLU A 197 -12.32 -8.00 17.98
C GLU A 197 -11.88 -6.84 18.87
N ARG A 198 -11.50 -5.71 18.27
CA ARG A 198 -11.43 -4.46 19.01
C ARG A 198 -12.85 -4.17 19.46
N VAL A 199 -13.07 -4.21 20.78
CA VAL A 199 -14.19 -3.54 21.45
C VAL A 199 -14.08 -2.04 21.18
#